data_AF-A0A497RR58-F1
#
_entry.id   AF-A0A497RR58-F1
#
_cell.length_a   1.000
_cell.length_b   1.000
_cell.length_c   1.000
_cell.angle_alpha   90.00
_cell.angle_beta   90.00
_cell.angle_gamma   90.00
#
_symmetry.space_group_name_H-M   'P 1'
#
loop_
_entity.id
_entity.type
_entity.pdbx_description
1 polymer ?
#
loop_
_entity_poly.entity_id
_entity_poly.type
_entity_poly.pdbx_seq_one_letter_code
_entity_poly.pdbx_strand_id
1 'polypeptide(L)'
;MLKKESEEKKPQGQERPEVEPEAKKELKRDVSKSKRGKIQKEERVKERPKKKKERGIWGILNIYSSKNNTILHVTDITGAETISIKSGGQVVRSQREESSPYAAMQAAIRVVKEIRDKGVVGVHIKVRAPGGHNGPRYPGKGAQAAIRVISRSGIQVGRIEDVTPIAYGGCRPRGGKRGRRV
;
A
#
# COMPACT_ATOMS: atom_id res chain seq x y z
N MET A 1 61.79 -27.13 -0.48
CA MET A 1 60.85 -27.88 -1.34
C MET A 1 59.42 -27.49 -0.96
N LEU A 2 58.67 -26.92 -1.92
CA LEU A 2 57.21 -26.98 -2.09
C LEU A 2 56.33 -26.32 -1.00
N LYS A 3 55.78 -25.12 -1.27
CA LYS A 3 54.42 -24.82 -1.80
C LYS A 3 53.28 -24.90 -0.76
N LYS A 4 52.72 -23.73 -0.38
CA LYS A 4 51.40 -23.23 -0.82
C LYS A 4 51.01 -21.97 -0.02
N GLU A 5 51.12 -20.82 -0.68
CA GLU A 5 50.36 -19.61 -0.38
C GLU A 5 48.93 -19.79 -0.95
N SER A 6 47.93 -19.34 -0.20
CA SER A 6 46.59 -19.08 -0.72
C SER A 6 46.02 -17.86 0.00
N GLU A 7 46.38 -16.68 -0.48
CA GLU A 7 45.73 -15.42 -0.15
C GLU A 7 44.46 -15.25 -1.02
N GLU A 8 43.35 -14.94 -0.35
CA GLU A 8 42.06 -14.63 -0.98
C GLU A 8 42.12 -13.29 -1.71
N LYS A 9 42.03 -13.35 -3.04
CA LYS A 9 41.79 -12.20 -3.92
C LYS A 9 40.36 -11.68 -3.74
N LYS A 10 40.22 -10.43 -3.28
CA LYS A 10 39.01 -9.62 -3.51
C LYS A 10 38.88 -9.32 -5.01
N PRO A 11 37.73 -9.52 -5.66
CA PRO A 11 37.47 -8.90 -6.95
C PRO A 11 36.88 -7.49 -6.74
N GLN A 12 37.60 -6.52 -7.30
CA GLN A 12 37.21 -5.11 -7.44
C GLN A 12 35.99 -4.95 -8.36
N GLY A 13 35.35 -3.79 -8.25
CA GLY A 13 34.09 -3.43 -8.90
C GLY A 13 34.06 -3.66 -10.42
N GLN A 14 32.86 -4.00 -10.90
CA GLN A 14 32.53 -4.00 -12.31
C GLN A 14 31.61 -2.82 -12.60
N GLU A 15 32.21 -1.83 -13.25
CA GLU A 15 31.54 -0.74 -13.96
C GLU A 15 30.77 -1.30 -15.16
N ARG A 16 29.68 -0.62 -15.54
CA ARG A 16 28.85 -0.97 -16.70
C ARG A 16 29.58 -0.54 -17.98
N PRO A 17 29.61 -1.35 -19.05
CA PRO A 17 30.22 -0.95 -20.30
C PRO A 17 29.30 -0.02 -21.11
N GLU A 18 29.88 1.07 -21.59
CA GLU A 18 29.36 1.93 -22.63
C GLU A 18 29.42 1.18 -23.99
N VAL A 19 28.38 1.32 -24.81
CA VAL A 19 28.34 0.80 -26.19
C VAL A 19 28.06 1.97 -27.12
N GLU A 20 29.10 2.44 -27.80
CA GLU A 20 28.97 3.22 -29.03
C GLU A 20 28.48 2.31 -30.18
N PRO A 21 27.86 2.89 -31.20
CA PRO A 21 28.56 2.82 -32.49
C PRO A 21 28.45 4.09 -33.35
N GLU A 22 29.59 4.44 -33.96
CA GLU A 22 29.70 5.26 -35.15
C GLU A 22 29.28 4.48 -36.42
N ALA A 23 28.63 5.17 -37.38
CA ALA A 23 29.07 5.30 -38.79
C ALA A 23 27.90 5.47 -39.81
N LYS A 24 27.72 6.74 -40.20
CA LYS A 24 27.60 7.28 -41.58
C LYS A 24 26.75 6.54 -42.63
N LYS A 25 25.74 7.25 -43.15
CA LYS A 25 25.61 7.42 -44.62
C LYS A 25 25.11 8.82 -44.99
N GLU A 26 25.76 9.32 -46.02
CA GLU A 26 25.89 10.69 -46.50
C GLU A 26 24.66 11.34 -47.15
N LEU A 27 24.75 12.68 -47.21
CA LEU A 27 24.32 13.59 -48.27
C LEU A 27 22.91 13.43 -48.88
N LYS A 28 22.11 14.50 -48.70
CA LYS A 28 21.72 15.41 -49.80
C LYS A 28 21.42 16.80 -49.23
N ARG A 29 22.23 17.78 -49.64
CA ARG A 29 21.90 19.22 -49.62
C ARG A 29 21.08 19.54 -50.87
N ASP A 30 20.53 20.75 -50.85
CA ASP A 30 19.63 21.39 -51.83
C ASP A 30 18.15 21.02 -51.55
N VAL A 31 17.26 21.96 -51.22
CA VAL A 31 16.90 23.12 -52.04
C VAL A 31 16.22 24.20 -51.18
N SER A 32 16.72 25.43 -51.36
CA SER A 32 16.09 26.75 -51.30
C SER A 32 15.03 27.13 -50.25
N LYS A 33 15.32 28.28 -49.63
CA LYS A 33 14.35 29.24 -49.10
C LYS A 33 13.24 29.49 -50.13
N SER A 34 11.99 29.27 -49.74
CA SER A 34 10.87 30.06 -50.25
C SER A 34 9.80 30.24 -49.17
N LYS A 35 9.68 31.50 -48.72
CA LYS A 35 8.52 32.01 -47.99
C LYS A 35 7.30 31.87 -48.89
N ARG A 36 6.25 31.18 -48.43
CA ARG A 36 4.84 31.40 -48.84
C ARG A 36 3.92 30.77 -47.79
N GLY A 37 2.90 31.54 -47.41
CA GLY A 37 2.13 31.39 -46.17
C GLY A 37 1.48 30.02 -45.95
N LYS A 38 1.55 29.54 -44.71
CA LYS A 38 0.71 28.45 -44.22
C LYS A 38 -0.53 29.05 -43.57
N ILE A 39 -1.65 28.91 -44.27
CA ILE A 39 -3.00 28.99 -43.70
C ILE A 39 -3.10 27.84 -42.69
N GLN A 40 -3.22 28.18 -41.41
CA GLN A 40 -3.42 27.21 -40.35
C GLN A 40 -4.84 26.64 -40.48
N LYS A 41 -4.97 25.43 -41.02
CA LYS A 41 -6.18 24.61 -40.86
C LYS A 41 -6.14 24.03 -39.45
N GLU A 42 -7.02 24.51 -38.59
CA GLU A 42 -7.32 23.86 -37.31
C GLU A 42 -7.90 22.46 -37.58
N GLU A 43 -7.10 21.43 -37.35
CA GLU A 43 -7.62 20.07 -37.23
C GLU A 43 -8.39 19.97 -35.91
N ARG A 44 -9.74 19.98 -36.00
CA ARG A 44 -10.60 19.56 -34.89
C ARG A 44 -10.27 18.12 -34.51
N VAL A 45 -9.57 17.96 -33.41
CA VAL A 45 -9.38 16.68 -32.73
C VAL A 45 -10.76 16.13 -32.38
N LYS A 46 -11.21 15.09 -33.10
CA LYS A 46 -12.41 14.32 -32.73
C LYS A 46 -12.14 13.67 -31.37
N GLU A 47 -12.74 14.21 -30.32
CA GLU A 47 -12.71 13.60 -29.00
C GLU A 47 -13.27 12.17 -29.09
N ARG A 48 -12.43 11.18 -28.75
CA ARG A 48 -12.88 9.79 -28.63
C ARG A 48 -13.93 9.73 -27.52
N PRO A 49 -15.05 9.01 -27.72
CA PRO A 49 -16.07 8.89 -26.69
C PRO A 49 -15.42 8.29 -25.44
N LYS A 50 -15.44 9.05 -24.33
CA LYS A 50 -14.92 8.60 -23.03
C LYS A 50 -15.70 7.34 -22.65
N LYS A 51 -15.04 6.16 -22.68
CA LYS A 51 -15.61 4.92 -22.15
C LYS A 51 -16.15 5.23 -20.75
N LYS A 52 -17.46 4.98 -20.53
CA LYS A 52 -18.08 5.09 -19.21
C LYS A 52 -17.24 4.20 -18.29
N LYS A 53 -16.48 4.81 -17.37
CA LYS A 53 -15.79 4.07 -16.32
C LYS A 53 -16.89 3.34 -15.56
N GLU A 54 -16.89 2.01 -15.62
CA GLU A 54 -17.73 1.21 -14.74
C GLU A 54 -17.53 1.72 -13.32
N ARG A 55 -18.64 2.00 -12.63
CA ARG A 55 -18.59 2.46 -11.25
C ARG A 55 -18.04 1.27 -10.46
N GLY A 56 -16.75 1.29 -10.16
CA GLY A 56 -16.09 0.22 -9.42
C GLY A 56 -16.81 -0.02 -8.09
N ILE A 57 -16.85 -1.27 -7.63
CA ILE A 57 -17.47 -1.62 -6.35
C ILE A 57 -16.52 -1.13 -5.24
N TRP A 58 -17.03 -0.30 -4.34
CA TRP A 58 -16.30 0.22 -3.19
C TRP A 58 -16.74 -0.48 -1.91
N GLY A 59 -15.79 -0.74 -1.02
CA GLY A 59 -16.04 -1.25 0.33
C GLY A 59 -15.40 -0.38 1.41
N ILE A 60 -15.60 -0.77 2.66
CA ILE A 60 -14.93 -0.17 3.82
C ILE A 60 -13.99 -1.22 4.40
N LEU A 61 -12.74 -0.84 4.63
CA LEU A 61 -11.77 -1.61 5.38
C LEU A 61 -11.63 -1.02 6.78
N ASN A 62 -12.15 -1.75 7.76
CA ASN A 62 -11.97 -1.47 9.18
C ASN A 62 -10.69 -2.16 9.67
N ILE A 63 -9.69 -1.35 10.02
CA ILE A 63 -8.42 -1.80 10.59
C ILE A 63 -8.48 -1.58 12.09
N TYR A 64 -8.73 -2.63 12.85
CA TYR A 64 -8.60 -2.58 14.31
C TYR A 64 -7.18 -2.98 14.71
N SER A 65 -6.40 -2.04 15.24
CA SER A 65 -5.03 -2.31 15.65
C SER A 65 -4.82 -2.03 17.13
N SER A 66 -4.70 -3.10 17.91
CA SER A 66 -4.40 -3.07 19.34
C SER A 66 -2.94 -3.45 19.60
N LYS A 67 -2.51 -3.34 20.87
CA LYS A 67 -1.17 -3.80 21.29
C LYS A 67 -0.99 -5.32 21.13
N ASN A 68 -2.08 -6.09 21.18
CA ASN A 68 -2.01 -7.55 21.22
C ASN A 68 -2.35 -8.18 19.88
N ASN A 69 -3.23 -7.56 19.08
CA ASN A 69 -3.68 -8.11 17.80
C ASN A 69 -4.06 -7.01 16.79
N THR A 70 -3.96 -7.34 15.51
CA THR A 70 -4.46 -6.53 14.39
C THR A 70 -5.52 -7.30 13.62
N ILE A 71 -6.70 -6.71 13.45
CA ILE A 71 -7.83 -7.30 12.75
C ILE A 71 -8.13 -6.43 11.53
N LEU A 72 -8.24 -7.08 10.37
CA LEU A 72 -8.61 -6.49 9.10
C LEU A 72 -9.98 -7.02 8.75
N HIS A 73 -10.94 -6.11 8.68
CA HIS A 73 -12.34 -6.44 8.46
C HIS A 73 -12.86 -5.59 7.32
N VAL A 74 -13.33 -6.24 6.27
CA VAL A 74 -13.81 -5.58 5.06
C VAL A 74 -15.30 -5.76 4.97
N THR A 75 -15.99 -4.66 4.85
CA THR A 75 -17.44 -4.59 4.72
C THR A 75 -17.84 -3.89 3.44
N ASP A 76 -19.12 -3.94 3.14
CA ASP A 76 -19.76 -3.04 2.21
C ASP A 76 -19.77 -1.59 2.74
N ILE A 77 -20.36 -0.66 1.97
CA ILE A 77 -20.42 0.76 2.31
C ILE A 77 -21.34 1.03 3.49
N THR A 78 -22.42 0.25 3.64
CA THR A 78 -23.33 0.38 4.79
C THR A 78 -22.68 -0.14 6.07
N GLY A 79 -21.73 -1.08 5.95
CA GLY A 79 -21.04 -1.71 7.07
C GLY A 79 -21.83 -2.86 7.69
N ALA A 80 -22.98 -3.23 7.11
CA ALA A 80 -23.83 -4.32 7.61
C ALA A 80 -23.29 -5.70 7.18
N GLU A 81 -22.78 -5.80 5.95
CA GLU A 81 -22.34 -7.08 5.39
C GLU A 81 -20.82 -7.19 5.39
N THR A 82 -20.33 -8.36 5.83
CA THR A 82 -18.90 -8.65 5.87
C THR A 82 -18.45 -9.41 4.64
N ILE A 83 -17.48 -8.83 3.93
CA ILE A 83 -16.86 -9.44 2.76
C ILE A 83 -15.74 -10.37 3.22
N SER A 84 -14.82 -9.89 4.05
CA SER A 84 -13.74 -10.72 4.57
C SER A 84 -13.29 -10.24 5.94
N ILE A 85 -12.85 -11.18 6.77
CA ILE A 85 -12.26 -10.87 8.07
C ILE A 85 -11.04 -11.75 8.28
N LYS A 86 -9.90 -11.11 8.56
CA LYS A 86 -8.67 -11.80 8.95
C LYS A 86 -7.98 -11.08 10.09
N SER A 87 -7.28 -11.82 10.93
CA SER A 87 -6.49 -11.27 12.03
C SER A 87 -5.04 -11.73 11.95
N GLY A 88 -4.14 -11.02 12.66
CA GLY A 88 -2.75 -11.43 12.80
C GLY A 88 -2.62 -12.83 13.40
N GLY A 89 -3.44 -13.15 14.40
CA GLY A 89 -3.44 -14.48 15.05
C GLY A 89 -3.92 -15.64 14.17
N GLN A 90 -4.55 -15.40 13.02
CA GLN A 90 -4.81 -16.46 12.03
C GLN A 90 -3.60 -16.76 11.13
N VAL A 91 -2.61 -15.86 11.11
CA VAL A 91 -1.39 -16.02 10.33
C VAL A 91 -0.31 -16.66 11.17
N VAL A 92 -0.10 -16.13 12.38
CA VAL A 92 0.98 -16.56 13.27
C VAL A 92 0.44 -17.47 14.37
N ARG A 93 1.23 -18.48 14.75
CA ARG A 93 0.89 -19.39 15.86
C ARG A 93 1.29 -18.83 17.24
N SER A 94 2.21 -17.87 17.26
CA SER A 94 2.73 -17.28 18.51
C SER A 94 1.89 -16.08 18.94
N GLN A 95 1.38 -16.12 20.17
CA GLN A 95 0.57 -15.04 20.75
C GLN A 95 1.30 -13.69 20.80
N ARG A 96 2.63 -13.71 21.01
CA ARG A 96 3.45 -12.50 21.07
C ARG A 96 3.50 -11.77 19.72
N GLU A 97 3.37 -12.51 18.63
CA GLU A 97 3.57 -12.00 17.28
C GLU A 97 2.27 -11.59 16.59
N GLU A 98 1.11 -11.78 17.21
CA GLU A 98 -0.19 -11.43 16.63
C GLU A 98 -0.32 -9.93 16.31
N SER A 99 0.37 -9.07 17.08
CA SER A 99 0.43 -7.61 16.86
C SER A 99 1.57 -7.17 15.95
N SER A 100 2.43 -8.11 15.52
CA SER A 100 3.61 -7.81 14.72
C SER A 100 3.21 -7.22 13.37
N PRO A 101 3.98 -6.24 12.85
CA PRO A 101 3.76 -5.74 11.50
C PRO A 101 3.84 -6.85 10.45
N TYR A 102 4.66 -7.89 10.67
CA TYR A 102 4.73 -9.04 9.77
C TYR A 102 3.39 -9.80 9.67
N ALA A 103 2.79 -10.11 10.83
CA ALA A 103 1.49 -10.78 10.89
C ALA A 103 0.40 -9.95 10.21
N ALA A 104 0.39 -8.63 10.43
CA ALA A 104 -0.55 -7.71 9.79
C ALA A 104 -0.39 -7.66 8.26
N MET A 105 0.85 -7.66 7.75
CA MET A 105 1.12 -7.70 6.31
C MET A 105 0.58 -8.96 5.66
N GLN A 106 0.83 -10.13 6.26
CA GLN A 106 0.36 -11.41 5.74
C GLN A 106 -1.17 -11.53 5.80
N ALA A 107 -1.79 -11.02 6.87
CA ALA A 107 -3.24 -10.95 6.97
C ALA A 107 -3.82 -10.07 5.85
N ALA A 108 -3.20 -8.92 5.57
CA ALA A 108 -3.62 -8.02 4.49
C ALA A 108 -3.51 -8.67 3.11
N ILE A 109 -2.46 -9.46 2.84
CA ILE A 109 -2.34 -10.21 1.57
C ILE A 109 -3.49 -11.19 1.40
N ARG A 110 -3.87 -11.94 2.46
CA ARG A 110 -4.99 -12.88 2.42
C ARG A 110 -6.32 -12.16 2.17
N VAL A 111 -6.54 -11.05 2.85
CA VAL A 111 -7.73 -10.19 2.68
C VAL A 111 -7.84 -9.66 1.27
N VAL A 112 -6.75 -9.13 0.71
CA VAL A 112 -6.72 -8.60 -0.66
C VAL A 112 -7.11 -9.66 -1.69
N LYS A 113 -6.64 -10.91 -1.52
CA LYS A 113 -7.02 -12.02 -2.41
C LYS A 113 -8.54 -12.25 -2.39
N GLU A 114 -9.11 -12.44 -1.19
CA GLU A 114 -10.55 -12.67 -1.03
C GLU A 114 -11.42 -11.52 -1.55
N ILE A 115 -10.96 -10.28 -1.40
CA ILE A 115 -11.66 -9.08 -1.90
C ILE A 115 -11.65 -9.01 -3.43
N ARG A 116 -10.52 -9.38 -4.05
CA ARG A 116 -10.37 -9.39 -5.51
C ARG A 116 -11.26 -10.41 -6.16
N ASP A 117 -11.33 -11.61 -5.58
CA ASP A 117 -12.18 -12.69 -6.06
C ASP A 117 -13.67 -12.28 -6.04
N LYS A 118 -14.03 -11.36 -5.13
CA LYS A 118 -15.38 -10.79 -4.99
C LYS A 118 -15.62 -9.52 -5.82
N GLY A 119 -14.64 -9.05 -6.60
CA GLY A 119 -14.82 -7.94 -7.55
C GLY A 119 -14.79 -6.53 -6.95
N VAL A 120 -14.32 -6.34 -5.72
CA VAL A 120 -14.19 -5.01 -5.13
C VAL A 120 -12.97 -4.29 -5.72
N VAL A 121 -13.19 -3.08 -6.21
CA VAL A 121 -12.19 -2.27 -6.93
C VAL A 121 -11.43 -1.34 -5.97
N GLY A 122 -12.12 -0.80 -4.97
CA GLY A 122 -11.56 0.16 -4.03
C GLY A 122 -12.09 0.02 -2.61
N VAL A 123 -11.32 0.51 -1.64
CA VAL A 123 -11.71 0.51 -0.22
C VAL A 123 -11.48 1.87 0.44
N HIS A 124 -12.41 2.26 1.30
CA HIS A 124 -12.25 3.34 2.28
C HIS A 124 -11.68 2.76 3.57
N ILE A 125 -10.59 3.33 4.07
CA ILE A 125 -9.88 2.80 5.23
C ILE A 125 -10.36 3.53 6.48
N LYS A 126 -10.85 2.78 7.46
CA LYS A 126 -11.16 3.25 8.81
C LYS A 126 -10.19 2.61 9.79
N VAL A 127 -9.30 3.41 10.35
CA VAL A 127 -8.33 2.95 11.36
C VAL A 127 -8.95 3.11 12.73
N ARG A 128 -8.87 2.07 13.57
CA ARG A 128 -9.41 2.07 14.92
C ARG A 128 -8.37 1.55 15.91
N ALA A 129 -8.01 2.38 16.87
CA ALA A 129 -7.29 1.96 18.07
C ALA A 129 -8.28 1.46 19.15
N PRO A 130 -7.80 0.81 20.23
CA PRO A 130 -8.65 0.38 21.34
C PRO A 130 -9.45 1.54 21.95
N GLY A 131 -8.80 2.71 22.11
CA GLY A 131 -9.45 3.96 22.53
C GLY A 131 -10.25 3.85 23.84
N GLY A 132 -11.22 4.75 23.99
CA GLY A 132 -12.11 4.80 25.14
C GLY A 132 -11.39 5.16 26.45
N HIS A 133 -11.90 4.64 27.57
CA HIS A 133 -11.41 4.98 28.91
C HIS A 133 -10.18 4.16 29.36
N ASN A 134 -9.89 3.04 28.69
CA ASN A 134 -8.86 2.07 29.09
C ASN A 134 -7.67 1.99 28.13
N GLY A 135 -7.86 2.43 26.89
CA GLY A 135 -6.96 2.12 25.80
C GLY A 135 -6.09 3.30 25.38
N PRO A 136 -4.92 3.01 24.76
CA PRO A 136 -4.23 4.03 23.99
C PRO A 136 -5.14 4.53 22.86
N ARG A 137 -5.06 5.83 22.59
CA ARG A 137 -5.75 6.47 21.46
C ARG A 137 -5.02 6.29 20.13
N TYR A 138 -3.74 5.91 20.17
CA TYR A 138 -2.96 5.68 18.97
C TYR A 138 -3.10 4.23 18.50
N PRO A 139 -3.14 3.98 17.18
CA PRO A 139 -3.21 2.64 16.64
C PRO A 139 -1.91 1.85 16.87
N GLY A 140 -2.04 0.53 16.96
CA GLY A 140 -0.90 -0.37 17.07
C GLY A 140 0.00 -0.38 15.83
N LYS A 141 1.17 -1.04 15.96
CA LYS A 141 2.21 -1.13 14.91
C LYS A 141 1.71 -1.81 13.62
N GLY A 142 0.69 -2.65 13.72
CA GLY A 142 0.12 -3.37 12.57
C GLY A 142 -0.71 -2.51 11.61
N ALA A 143 -1.23 -1.36 12.05
CA ALA A 143 -2.10 -0.53 11.21
C ALA A 143 -1.37 0.01 9.97
N GLN A 144 -0.22 0.66 10.17
CA GLN A 144 0.56 1.24 9.07
C GLN A 144 1.10 0.17 8.12
N ALA A 145 1.48 -1.00 8.65
CA ALA A 145 1.95 -2.12 7.85
C ALA A 145 0.85 -2.68 6.93
N ALA A 146 -0.38 -2.82 7.44
CA ALA A 146 -1.53 -3.27 6.63
C ALA A 146 -1.88 -2.28 5.52
N ILE A 147 -1.98 -0.97 5.84
CA ILE A 147 -2.27 0.09 4.85
C ILE A 147 -1.26 0.07 3.71
N ARG A 148 0.04 -0.11 4.05
CA ARG A 148 1.12 -0.18 3.06
C ARG A 148 0.95 -1.35 2.09
N VAL A 149 0.53 -2.52 2.58
CA VAL A 149 0.30 -3.70 1.74
C VAL A 149 -0.90 -3.49 0.81
N ILE A 150 -2.00 -2.93 1.33
CA ILE A 150 -3.20 -2.68 0.53
C ILE A 150 -2.91 -1.68 -0.59
N SER A 151 -2.21 -0.60 -0.28
CA SER A 151 -1.78 0.39 -1.29
C SER A 151 -0.89 -0.23 -2.38
N ARG A 152 0.04 -1.13 -2.01
CA ARG A 152 0.90 -1.84 -2.97
C ARG A 152 0.20 -2.92 -3.75
N SER A 153 -0.86 -3.49 -3.19
CA SER A 153 -1.53 -4.62 -3.82
C SER A 153 -2.18 -4.22 -5.14
N GLY A 154 -2.67 -2.98 -5.27
CA GLY A 154 -3.36 -2.50 -6.47
C GLY A 154 -4.87 -2.34 -6.29
N ILE A 155 -5.37 -2.42 -5.05
CA ILE A 155 -6.72 -1.96 -4.69
C ILE A 155 -6.69 -0.43 -4.57
N GLN A 156 -7.69 0.26 -5.11
CA GLN A 156 -7.78 1.71 -5.00
C GLN A 156 -8.07 2.12 -3.55
N VAL A 157 -7.21 2.95 -2.98
CA VAL A 157 -7.41 3.50 -1.65
C VAL A 157 -8.17 4.82 -1.79
N GLY A 158 -9.32 4.92 -1.12
CA GLY A 158 -10.09 6.16 -1.04
C GLY A 158 -9.68 6.99 0.17
N ARG A 159 -10.69 7.32 1.00
CA ARG A 159 -10.51 8.08 2.24
C ARG A 159 -9.86 7.22 3.32
N ILE A 160 -9.01 7.84 4.11
CA ILE A 160 -8.42 7.25 5.32
C ILE A 160 -8.93 8.09 6.50
N GLU A 161 -9.68 7.46 7.40
CA GLU A 161 -10.30 8.10 8.55
C GLU A 161 -9.85 7.38 9.84
N ASP A 162 -9.62 8.13 10.91
CA ASP A 162 -9.45 7.56 12.25
C ASP A 162 -10.80 7.55 12.96
N VAL A 163 -11.27 6.35 13.31
CA VAL A 163 -12.54 6.10 14.01
C VAL A 163 -12.30 5.59 15.43
N THR A 164 -11.14 5.91 16.01
CA THR A 164 -10.82 5.58 17.40
C THR A 164 -11.85 6.23 18.34
N PRO A 165 -12.51 5.47 19.23
CA PRO A 165 -13.52 6.01 20.11
C PRO A 165 -12.89 6.95 21.15
N ILE A 166 -13.38 8.19 21.21
CA ILE A 166 -12.98 9.22 22.17
C ILE A 166 -14.14 9.44 23.15
N ALA A 167 -13.87 9.27 24.44
CA ALA A 167 -14.86 9.54 25.49
C ALA A 167 -14.80 11.01 25.94
N TYR A 168 -15.96 11.66 26.06
CA TYR A 168 -16.09 13.06 26.54
C TYR A 168 -15.84 13.18 28.07
N GLY A 169 -16.13 12.12 28.81
CA GLY A 169 -15.78 11.89 30.21
C GLY A 169 -15.90 10.39 30.47
N GLY A 170 -14.77 9.70 30.65
CA GLY A 170 -14.72 8.23 30.70
C GLY A 170 -14.91 7.65 32.10
N CYS A 171 -15.16 6.34 32.18
CA CYS A 171 -15.11 5.60 33.43
C CYS A 171 -13.68 5.54 33.99
N ARG A 172 -13.55 5.17 35.27
CA ARG A 172 -12.25 4.96 35.92
C ARG A 172 -11.39 3.95 35.12
N PRO A 173 -10.17 4.30 34.68
CA PRO A 173 -9.31 3.39 33.91
C PRO A 173 -8.96 2.12 34.69
N ARG A 174 -8.73 1.03 33.97
CA ARG A 174 -8.29 -0.27 34.53
C ARG A 174 -6.96 -0.09 35.26
N GLY A 175 -6.99 -0.28 36.57
CA GLY A 175 -5.83 -0.18 37.45
C GLY A 175 -6.16 0.42 38.81
N GLY A 176 -5.22 0.29 39.75
CA GLY A 176 -5.32 0.98 41.04
C GLY A 176 -5.07 2.48 40.91
N LYS A 177 -5.31 3.24 41.99
CA LYS A 177 -4.97 4.68 42.05
C LYS A 177 -3.50 4.96 41.69
N ARG A 178 -2.62 3.99 41.98
CA ARG A 178 -1.18 4.03 41.72
C ARG A 178 -0.79 3.52 40.32
N GLY A 179 -1.76 3.18 39.47
CA GLY A 179 -1.53 2.61 38.14
C GLY A 179 -1.06 1.15 38.15
N ARG A 180 -0.57 0.69 37.00
CA ARG A 180 0.07 -0.62 36.84
C ARG A 180 1.53 -0.51 37.24
N ARG A 181 1.93 -1.21 38.30
CA ARG A 181 3.32 -1.37 38.72
C ARG A 181 3.80 -2.72 38.19
N VAL A 182 4.73 -2.68 37.24
CA VAL A 182 5.47 -3.84 36.72
C VAL A 182 6.94 -3.62 36.99
#